data_AF-A0A226DT83-F1
#
_entry.id   AF-A0A226DT83-F1
#
_cell.length_a   1.000
_cell.length_b   1.000
_cell.length_c   1.000
_cell.angle_alpha   90.00
_cell.angle_beta   90.00
_cell.angle_gamma   90.00
#
_symmetry.space_group_name_H-M   'P 1'
#
loop_
_entity.id
_entity.type
_entity.pdbx_description
1 polymer ?
#
loop_
_entity_poly.entity_id
_entity_poly.type
_entity_poly.pdbx_seq_one_letter_code
_entity_poly.pdbx_strand_id
1 'polypeptide(L)'
;MVEIKSAQIILKIVSLVVLFIAMVVGCHAHFNNTWTTLWGTENYPEVCKKTFANCPSSAMGMERTFVAFTIIIFVLSIANIVVGFLIDPKKNKIPDTGYHAVAGVILLIAGCLMIAAARGIDSAMVPEGIPSEARKSLWKGLKYSNKLAGGSMAIIDGLLYVITAGVIFKY
;
A
#
# COMPACT_ATOMS: atom_id res chain seq x y z
N MET A 1 -31.23 -3.50 15.55
CA MET A 1 -30.22 -2.44 15.83
C MET A 1 -28.88 -3.01 16.30
N VAL A 2 -28.87 -4.14 17.04
CA VAL A 2 -27.63 -4.82 17.48
C VAL A 2 -26.83 -5.42 16.31
N GLU A 3 -27.48 -6.12 15.37
CA GLU A 3 -26.79 -6.76 14.22
C GLU A 3 -26.04 -5.77 13.31
N ILE A 4 -26.58 -4.57 13.10
CA ILE A 4 -26.00 -3.56 12.21
C ILE A 4 -24.68 -3.01 12.78
N LYS A 5 -24.62 -2.80 14.11
CA LYS A 5 -23.38 -2.38 14.78
C LYS A 5 -22.31 -3.46 14.68
N SER A 6 -22.69 -4.72 14.84
CA SER A 6 -21.77 -5.85 14.70
C SER A 6 -21.18 -5.92 13.29
N ALA A 7 -22.00 -5.73 12.25
CA ALA A 7 -21.53 -5.75 10.87
C ALA A 7 -20.50 -4.63 10.56
N GLN A 8 -20.76 -3.40 11.04
CA GLN A 8 -19.82 -2.28 10.86
C GLN A 8 -18.47 -2.56 11.53
N ILE A 9 -18.48 -3.07 12.77
CA ILE A 9 -17.25 -3.40 13.51
C ILE A 9 -16.49 -4.53 12.79
N ILE A 10 -17.18 -5.58 12.35
CA ILE A 10 -16.57 -6.69 11.61
C ILE A 10 -15.87 -6.18 10.35
N LEU A 11 -16.53 -5.33 9.56
CA LEU A 11 -15.92 -4.76 8.34
C LEU A 11 -14.65 -3.94 8.63
N LYS A 12 -14.66 -3.14 9.70
CA LYS A 12 -13.47 -2.39 10.13
C LYS A 12 -12.32 -3.31 10.52
N ILE A 13 -12.61 -4.37 11.28
CA ILE A 13 -11.61 -5.35 11.70
C ILE A 13 -11.04 -6.09 10.48
N VAL A 14 -11.90 -6.54 9.56
CA VAL A 14 -11.47 -7.21 8.33
C VAL A 14 -10.57 -6.30 7.51
N SER A 15 -10.97 -5.04 7.29
CA SER A 15 -10.16 -4.06 6.55
C SER A 15 -8.82 -3.81 7.26
N LEU A 16 -8.81 -3.66 8.59
CA LEU A 16 -7.58 -3.49 9.36
C LEU A 16 -6.62 -4.68 9.22
N VAL A 17 -7.13 -5.92 9.18
CA VAL A 17 -6.30 -7.11 8.99
C VAL A 17 -5.70 -7.14 7.58
N VAL A 18 -6.49 -6.83 6.55
CA VAL A 18 -5.98 -6.77 5.17
C VAL A 18 -4.95 -5.65 5.03
N LEU A 19 -5.21 -4.47 5.60
CA LEU A 19 -4.27 -3.36 5.66
C LEU A 19 -2.95 -3.75 6.32
N PHE A 20 -3.01 -4.45 7.45
CA PHE A 20 -1.83 -4.91 8.16
C PHE A 20 -0.96 -5.82 7.28
N ILE A 21 -1.57 -6.78 6.57
CA ILE A 21 -0.86 -7.68 5.65
C ILE A 21 -0.25 -6.88 4.50
N ALA A 22 -1.01 -5.97 3.88
CA ALA A 22 -0.54 -5.11 2.79
C ALA A 22 0.67 -4.26 3.23
N MET A 23 0.57 -3.65 4.41
CA MET A 23 1.64 -2.85 5.03
C MET A 23 2.89 -3.69 5.29
N VAL A 24 2.77 -4.86 5.95
CA VAL A 24 3.93 -5.72 6.24
C VAL A 24 4.61 -6.20 4.96
N VAL A 25 3.83 -6.69 3.98
CA VAL A 25 4.37 -7.17 2.70
C VAL A 25 5.03 -6.04 1.92
N GLY A 26 4.41 -4.86 1.86
CA GLY A 26 4.98 -3.72 1.16
C GLY A 26 6.19 -3.09 1.86
N CYS A 27 6.19 -3.00 3.19
CA CYS A 27 7.37 -2.61 3.98
C CYS A 27 8.54 -3.57 3.74
N HIS A 28 8.29 -4.89 3.78
CA HIS A 28 9.31 -5.87 3.46
C HIS A 28 9.80 -5.73 2.02
N ALA A 29 8.89 -5.48 1.08
CA ALA A 29 9.22 -5.28 -0.33
C ALA A 29 10.00 -3.98 -0.58
N HIS A 30 9.86 -2.96 0.27
CA HIS A 30 10.63 -1.72 0.19
C HIS A 30 11.99 -1.85 0.88
N PHE A 31 12.01 -2.19 2.18
CA PHE A 31 13.23 -2.16 2.98
C PHE A 31 14.18 -3.33 2.71
N ASN A 32 13.68 -4.47 2.22
CA ASN A 32 14.49 -5.66 1.96
C ASN A 32 14.58 -5.97 0.46
N ASN A 33 14.79 -4.95 -0.37
CA ASN A 33 15.00 -5.12 -1.81
C ASN A 33 16.34 -4.49 -2.25
N THR A 34 16.93 -5.09 -3.29
CA THR A 34 18.23 -4.65 -3.83
C THR A 34 18.18 -3.24 -4.40
N TRP A 35 17.07 -2.83 -5.01
CA TRP A 35 16.91 -1.50 -5.60
C TRP A 35 17.03 -0.37 -4.56
N THR A 36 16.35 -0.51 -3.42
CA THR A 36 16.36 0.44 -2.32
C THR A 36 17.75 0.50 -1.67
N THR A 37 18.43 -0.64 -1.53
CA THR A 37 19.83 -0.68 -1.07
C THR A 37 20.76 0.05 -2.04
N LEU A 38 20.66 -0.21 -3.34
CA LEU A 38 21.47 0.46 -4.36
C LEU A 38 21.19 1.97 -4.38
N TRP A 39 19.92 2.36 -4.33
CA TRP A 39 19.52 3.78 -4.32
C TRP A 39 20.00 4.55 -3.09
N GLY A 40 20.20 3.86 -1.96
CA GLY A 40 20.78 4.44 -0.74
C GLY A 40 22.30 4.54 -0.75
N THR A 41 22.98 3.97 -1.75
CA THR A 41 24.44 4.04 -1.89
C THR A 41 24.85 5.40 -2.42
N GLU A 42 25.98 5.93 -1.92
CA GLU A 42 26.51 7.22 -2.35
C GLU A 42 26.69 7.27 -3.87
N ASN A 43 26.26 8.37 -4.49
CA ASN A 43 26.35 8.65 -5.92
C ASN A 43 25.52 7.74 -6.86
N TYR A 44 24.83 6.70 -6.36
CA TYR A 44 24.04 5.81 -7.22
C TYR A 44 22.91 6.54 -7.98
N PRO A 45 22.14 7.47 -7.38
CA PRO A 45 21.10 8.20 -8.10
C PRO A 45 21.64 9.02 -9.28
N GLU A 46 22.79 9.68 -9.16
CA GLU A 46 23.42 10.38 -10.28
C GLU A 46 23.96 9.42 -11.33
N VAL A 47 24.60 8.31 -10.91
CA VAL A 47 25.10 7.29 -11.83
C VAL A 47 23.95 6.67 -12.62
N CYS A 48 22.86 6.28 -11.97
CA CYS A 48 21.70 5.69 -12.65
C CYS A 48 21.15 6.61 -13.74
N LYS A 49 20.99 7.91 -13.45
CA LYS A 49 20.52 8.91 -14.42
C LYS A 49 21.48 9.11 -15.59
N LYS A 50 22.79 8.93 -15.38
CA LYS A 50 23.82 9.05 -16.43
C LYS A 50 23.96 7.77 -17.26
N THR A 51 23.78 6.61 -16.65
CA THR A 51 24.03 5.30 -17.27
C THR A 51 22.79 4.74 -17.96
N PHE A 52 21.59 4.96 -17.42
CA PHE A 52 20.35 4.41 -17.95
C PHE A 52 19.45 5.52 -18.47
N ALA A 53 19.13 5.48 -19.77
CA ALA A 53 18.20 6.42 -20.40
C ALA A 53 16.84 6.46 -19.69
N ASN A 54 16.40 5.32 -19.13
CA ASN A 54 15.14 5.15 -18.41
C ASN A 54 15.36 4.81 -16.93
N CYS A 55 16.23 5.55 -16.23
CA CYS A 55 16.42 5.36 -14.78
C CYS A 55 15.10 5.61 -14.01
N PRO A 56 14.58 4.63 -13.24
CA PRO A 56 13.26 4.71 -12.60
C PRO A 56 13.33 5.49 -11.28
N SER A 57 13.83 6.73 -11.34
CA SER A 57 14.08 7.57 -10.17
C SER A 57 12.82 7.90 -9.35
N SER A 58 11.66 7.96 -10.01
CA SER A 58 10.37 8.17 -9.37
C SER A 58 9.90 6.96 -8.55
N ALA A 59 10.36 5.75 -8.86
CA ALA A 59 9.93 4.52 -8.19
C ALA A 59 10.24 4.55 -6.68
N MET A 60 11.38 5.14 -6.28
CA MET A 60 11.71 5.30 -4.86
C MET A 60 10.75 6.21 -4.11
N GLY A 61 10.30 7.29 -4.74
CA GLY A 61 9.28 8.17 -4.17
C GLY A 61 7.96 7.42 -4.00
N MET A 62 7.55 6.70 -5.05
CA MET A 62 6.31 5.91 -5.08
C MET A 62 6.26 4.85 -3.96
N GLU A 63 7.33 4.07 -3.78
CA GLU A 63 7.42 3.06 -2.70
C GLU A 63 7.38 3.70 -1.30
N ARG A 64 8.10 4.80 -1.10
CA ARG A 64 8.09 5.53 0.18
C ARG A 64 6.71 6.08 0.49
N THR A 65 6.01 6.63 -0.51
CA THR A 65 4.63 7.10 -0.35
C THR A 65 3.68 5.96 0.01
N PHE A 66 3.81 4.79 -0.64
CA PHE A 66 3.04 3.60 -0.27
C PHE A 66 3.26 3.22 1.20
N VAL A 67 4.51 3.10 1.63
CA VAL A 67 4.86 2.71 3.01
C VAL A 67 4.34 3.74 4.01
N ALA A 68 4.56 5.03 3.76
CA ALA A 68 4.11 6.10 4.64
C ALA A 68 2.58 6.11 4.79
N PHE A 69 1.84 6.04 3.68
CA PHE A 69 0.38 6.07 3.71
C PHE A 69 -0.23 4.83 4.36
N THR A 70 0.28 3.63 4.07
CA THR A 70 -0.23 2.41 4.72
C THR A 70 0.00 2.42 6.23
N ILE A 71 1.15 2.90 6.72
CA ILE A 71 1.42 3.06 8.16
C ILE A 71 0.49 4.10 8.79
N ILE A 72 0.36 5.28 8.18
CA ILE A 72 -0.50 6.35 8.71
C ILE A 72 -1.95 5.86 8.80
N ILE A 73 -2.47 5.25 7.74
CA ILE A 73 -3.86 4.76 7.71
C ILE A 73 -4.04 3.63 8.73
N PHE A 74 -3.06 2.75 8.91
CA PHE A 74 -3.12 1.68 9.91
C PHE A 74 -3.26 2.23 11.34
N VAL A 75 -2.41 3.21 11.71
CA VAL A 75 -2.49 3.86 13.03
C VAL A 75 -3.82 4.59 13.21
N LEU A 76 -4.26 5.35 12.20
CA LEU A 76 -5.54 6.04 12.24
C LEU A 76 -6.73 5.07 12.31
N SER A 77 -6.63 3.88 11.72
CA SER A 77 -7.69 2.87 11.74
C SER A 77 -7.87 2.29 13.14
N ILE A 78 -6.76 2.02 13.83
CA ILE A 78 -6.78 1.59 15.23
C ILE A 78 -7.43 2.69 16.09
N ALA A 79 -6.99 3.93 15.93
CA ALA A 79 -7.58 5.06 16.67
C ALA A 79 -9.08 5.20 16.39
N ASN A 80 -9.51 5.08 15.14
CA ASN A 80 -10.91 5.17 14.75
C ASN A 80 -11.77 4.03 15.33
N ILE A 81 -11.24 2.81 15.42
CA ILE A 81 -11.91 1.69 16.09
C ILE A 81 -12.09 2.00 17.59
N VAL A 82 -11.02 2.47 18.27
CA VAL A 82 -11.08 2.84 19.70
C VAL A 82 -12.10 3.95 19.94
N VAL A 83 -12.07 5.02 19.13
CA VAL A 83 -13.06 6.11 19.19
C VAL A 83 -14.48 5.60 18.99
N GLY A 84 -14.67 4.61 18.11
CA GLY A 84 -15.97 3.95 17.90
C GLY A 84 -16.54 3.24 19.14
N PHE A 85 -15.70 2.85 20.10
CA PHE A 85 -16.15 2.31 21.39
C PHE A 85 -16.41 3.40 22.45
N LEU A 86 -15.76 4.56 22.33
CA LEU A 86 -15.84 5.64 23.33
C LEU A 86 -16.95 6.66 23.03
N ILE A 87 -17.33 6.84 21.76
CA ILE A 87 -18.27 7.86 21.32
C ILE A 87 -19.59 7.24 20.85
N ASP A 88 -20.70 7.93 21.12
CA ASP A 88 -22.02 7.59 20.57
C ASP A 88 -21.96 7.40 19.04
N PRO A 89 -22.39 6.24 18.50
CA PRO A 89 -22.33 5.96 17.06
C PRO A 89 -23.04 7.01 16.19
N LYS A 90 -24.12 7.62 16.70
CA LYS A 90 -24.85 8.68 15.98
C LYS A 90 -24.02 9.94 15.78
N LYS A 91 -23.15 10.29 16.73
CA LYS A 91 -22.28 11.47 16.66
C LYS A 91 -21.04 11.18 15.80
N ASN A 92 -20.54 9.94 15.84
CA ASN A 92 -19.35 9.56 15.09
C ASN A 92 -19.62 9.17 13.62
N LYS A 93 -20.88 8.98 13.22
CA LYS A 93 -21.26 8.46 11.89
C LYS A 93 -20.61 9.20 10.72
N ILE A 94 -20.68 10.54 10.70
CA ILE A 94 -20.16 11.36 9.59
C ILE A 94 -18.63 11.37 9.58
N PRO A 95 -17.93 11.67 10.70
CA PRO A 95 -16.46 11.57 10.76
C PRO A 95 -15.94 10.19 10.36
N ASP A 96 -16.59 9.12 10.82
CA ASP A 96 -16.21 7.73 10.56
C ASP A 96 -16.40 7.35 9.07
N THR A 97 -17.50 7.80 8.47
CA THR A 97 -17.74 7.66 7.01
C THR A 97 -16.66 8.40 6.22
N GLY A 98 -16.41 9.66 6.57
CA GLY A 98 -15.42 10.50 5.88
C GLY A 98 -14.02 9.93 5.96
N TYR A 99 -13.63 9.45 7.16
CA TYR A 99 -12.37 8.76 7.37
C TYR A 99 -12.24 7.54 6.45
N HIS A 100 -13.22 6.64 6.44
CA HIS A 100 -13.13 5.43 5.62
C HIS A 100 -13.11 5.73 4.12
N ALA A 101 -13.89 6.71 3.66
CA ALA A 101 -13.89 7.11 2.26
C ALA A 101 -12.52 7.66 1.83
N VAL A 102 -11.94 8.58 2.63
CA VAL A 102 -10.63 9.18 2.34
C VAL A 102 -9.52 8.14 2.41
N ALA A 103 -9.51 7.31 3.47
CA ALA A 103 -8.54 6.22 3.61
C ALA A 103 -8.61 5.24 2.42
N GLY A 104 -9.82 4.88 1.99
CA GLY A 104 -10.02 4.02 0.83
C GLY A 104 -9.42 4.59 -0.45
N VAL A 105 -9.65 5.88 -0.74
CA VAL A 105 -9.06 6.56 -1.90
C VAL A 105 -7.54 6.61 -1.81
N ILE A 106 -6.98 6.94 -0.65
CA ILE A 106 -5.52 6.99 -0.47
C ILE A 106 -4.89 5.61 -0.65
N LEU A 107 -5.51 4.53 -0.14
CA LEU A 107 -5.04 3.16 -0.32
C LEU A 107 -5.07 2.70 -1.79
N LEU A 108 -6.11 3.07 -2.54
CA LEU A 108 -6.18 2.82 -3.98
C LEU A 108 -5.02 3.50 -4.71
N ILE A 109 -4.77 4.78 -4.43
CA ILE A 109 -3.66 5.54 -5.02
C ILE A 109 -2.32 4.92 -4.63
N ALA A 110 -2.11 4.64 -3.33
CA ALA A 110 -0.89 4.02 -2.82
C ALA A 110 -0.62 2.67 -3.51
N GLY A 111 -1.63 1.80 -3.60
CA GLY A 111 -1.50 0.50 -4.25
C GLY A 111 -1.11 0.60 -5.72
N CYS A 112 -1.72 1.55 -6.46
CA CYS A 112 -1.34 1.87 -7.83
C CYS A 112 0.12 2.36 -7.94
N LEU A 113 0.58 3.23 -7.03
CA LEU A 113 1.96 3.71 -7.00
C LEU A 113 2.96 2.56 -6.76
N MET A 114 2.65 1.63 -5.86
CA MET A 114 3.52 0.47 -5.60
C MET A 114 3.64 -0.46 -6.82
N ILE A 115 2.54 -0.68 -7.54
CA ILE A 115 2.55 -1.47 -8.79
C ILE A 115 3.31 -0.73 -9.89
N ALA A 116 3.10 0.59 -10.03
CA ALA A 116 3.81 1.41 -11.01
C ALA A 116 5.32 1.43 -10.74
N ALA A 117 5.73 1.54 -9.47
CA ALA A 117 7.12 1.45 -9.06
C ALA A 117 7.73 0.08 -9.43
N ALA A 118 7.04 -1.02 -9.13
CA ALA A 118 7.49 -2.36 -9.46
C ALA A 118 7.73 -2.53 -10.97
N ARG A 119 6.78 -2.08 -11.80
CA ARG A 119 6.89 -2.14 -13.27
C ARG A 119 8.00 -1.23 -13.81
N GLY A 120 8.14 -0.03 -13.26
CA GLY A 120 9.22 0.90 -13.65
C GLY A 120 10.60 0.30 -13.39
N ILE A 121 10.80 -0.27 -12.20
CA ILE A 121 12.06 -0.94 -11.82
C ILE A 121 12.31 -2.15 -12.72
N ASP A 122 11.30 -2.99 -12.95
CA ASP A 122 11.42 -4.16 -13.84
C ASP A 122 11.85 -3.76 -15.25
N SER A 123 11.16 -2.80 -15.86
CA SER A 123 11.48 -2.34 -17.22
C SER A 123 12.89 -1.75 -17.37
N ALA A 124 13.45 -1.19 -16.29
CA ALA A 124 14.77 -0.58 -16.32
C ALA A 124 15.91 -1.54 -15.96
N MET A 125 15.64 -2.53 -15.10
CA MET A 125 16.67 -3.40 -14.52
C MET A 125 16.66 -4.83 -15.04
N VAL A 126 15.61 -5.23 -15.77
CA VAL A 126 15.45 -6.59 -16.28
C VAL A 126 15.37 -6.53 -17.81
N PRO A 127 16.51 -6.68 -18.51
CA PRO A 127 16.54 -6.59 -19.97
C PRO A 127 15.63 -7.64 -20.62
N GLU A 128 15.08 -7.28 -21.77
CA GLU A 128 14.37 -8.23 -22.63
C GLU A 128 15.33 -9.30 -23.16
N GLY A 129 14.87 -10.54 -23.27
CA GLY A 129 15.66 -11.65 -23.82
C GLY A 129 16.61 -12.37 -22.85
N ILE A 130 16.70 -11.97 -21.58
CA ILE A 130 17.47 -12.75 -20.59
C ILE A 130 16.81 -14.10 -20.29
N PRO A 131 17.59 -15.15 -19.96
CA PRO A 131 17.03 -16.45 -19.57
C PRO A 131 16.05 -16.35 -18.40
N SER A 132 15.02 -17.20 -18.39
CA SER A 132 13.95 -17.19 -17.38
C SER A 132 14.48 -17.32 -15.94
N GLU A 133 15.53 -18.12 -15.73
CA GLU A 133 16.12 -18.31 -14.41
C GLU A 133 16.88 -17.07 -13.92
N ALA A 134 17.57 -16.36 -14.82
CA ALA A 134 18.21 -15.08 -14.50
C ALA A 134 17.16 -14.02 -14.16
N ARG A 135 16.06 -13.97 -14.93
CA ARG A 135 14.91 -13.08 -14.65
C ARG A 135 14.30 -13.35 -13.28
N LYS A 136 14.03 -14.61 -12.93
CA LYS A 136 13.50 -14.99 -11.61
C LYS A 136 14.42 -14.55 -10.47
N SER A 137 15.74 -14.70 -10.64
CA SER A 137 16.73 -14.25 -9.66
C SER A 137 16.66 -12.73 -9.44
N LEU A 138 16.63 -11.94 -10.53
CA LEU A 138 16.48 -10.49 -10.47
C LEU A 138 15.17 -10.08 -9.79
N TRP A 139 14.03 -10.67 -10.19
CA TRP A 139 12.73 -10.40 -9.57
C TRP A 139 12.71 -10.71 -8.07
N LYS A 140 13.38 -11.79 -7.65
CA LYS A 140 13.51 -12.14 -6.23
C LYS A 140 14.29 -11.08 -5.46
N GLY A 141 15.40 -10.58 -5.99
CA GLY A 141 16.20 -9.51 -5.38
C GLY A 141 15.48 -8.17 -5.34
N LEU A 142 14.76 -7.84 -6.42
CA LEU A 142 13.93 -6.63 -6.52
C LEU A 142 12.62 -6.72 -5.75
N LYS A 143 12.31 -7.89 -5.16
CA LYS A 143 11.06 -8.20 -4.48
C LYS A 143 9.82 -7.89 -5.34
N TYR A 144 9.92 -8.09 -6.66
CA TYR A 144 8.91 -7.69 -7.63
C TYR A 144 7.52 -8.25 -7.30
N SER A 145 7.43 -9.55 -7.05
CA SER A 145 6.16 -10.20 -6.67
C SER A 145 5.59 -9.66 -5.36
N ASN A 146 6.43 -9.32 -4.37
CA ASN A 146 5.97 -8.75 -3.11
C ASN A 146 5.45 -7.32 -3.31
N LYS A 147 6.05 -6.53 -4.20
CA LYS A 147 5.55 -5.19 -4.55
C LYS A 147 4.18 -5.27 -5.23
N LEU A 148 4.02 -6.19 -6.17
CA LEU A 148 2.72 -6.45 -6.81
C LEU A 148 1.67 -6.93 -5.81
N ALA A 149 2.04 -7.87 -4.93
CA ALA A 149 1.13 -8.38 -3.90
C ALA A 149 0.73 -7.29 -2.90
N GLY A 150 1.70 -6.53 -2.36
CA GLY A 150 1.44 -5.42 -1.44
C GLY A 150 0.56 -4.34 -2.07
N GLY A 151 0.84 -3.95 -3.32
CA GLY A 151 0.03 -2.98 -4.05
C GLY A 151 -1.38 -3.49 -4.34
N SER A 152 -1.53 -4.75 -4.76
CA SER A 152 -2.84 -5.34 -5.06
C SER A 152 -3.69 -5.49 -3.79
N MET A 153 -3.09 -5.91 -2.67
CA MET A 153 -3.78 -5.99 -1.39
C MET A 153 -4.22 -4.61 -0.89
N ALA A 154 -3.41 -3.57 -1.05
CA ALA A 154 -3.81 -2.20 -0.71
C ALA A 154 -4.97 -1.70 -1.60
N ILE A 155 -5.02 -2.10 -2.88
CA ILE A 155 -6.18 -1.78 -3.75
C ILE A 155 -7.45 -2.48 -3.24
N ILE A 156 -7.36 -3.78 -2.95
CA ILE A 156 -8.49 -4.55 -2.40
C ILE A 156 -8.97 -3.92 -1.09
N ASP A 157 -8.03 -3.58 -0.21
CA ASP A 157 -8.35 -2.93 1.05
C ASP A 157 -8.97 -1.54 0.85
N GLY A 158 -8.44 -0.75 -0.09
CA GLY A 158 -9.03 0.53 -0.48
C GLY A 158 -10.50 0.41 -0.89
N LEU A 159 -10.87 -0.64 -1.62
CA LEU A 159 -12.27 -0.94 -1.95
C LEU A 159 -13.08 -1.33 -0.70
N LEU A 160 -12.51 -2.14 0.21
CA LEU A 160 -13.17 -2.50 1.48
C LEU A 160 -13.44 -1.26 2.35
N TYR A 161 -12.52 -0.30 2.41
CA TYR A 161 -12.71 0.96 3.11
C TYR A 161 -13.86 1.78 2.50
N VAL A 162 -13.92 1.89 1.17
CA VAL A 162 -15.03 2.60 0.49
C VAL A 162 -16.37 1.90 0.72
N ILE A 163 -16.42 0.56 0.66
CA ILE A 163 -17.63 -0.22 0.97
C ILE A 163 -18.05 0.01 2.42
N THR A 164 -17.09 -0.02 3.36
CA THR A 164 -17.32 0.22 4.78
C THR A 164 -17.90 1.64 4.99
N ALA A 165 -17.36 2.65 4.30
CA ALA A 165 -17.91 4.01 4.34
C ALA A 165 -19.37 4.05 3.88
N GLY A 166 -19.71 3.37 2.78
CA GLY A 166 -21.09 3.29 2.28
C GLY A 166 -22.04 2.60 3.26
N VAL A 167 -21.59 1.53 3.92
CA VAL A 167 -22.36 0.83 4.96
C VAL A 167 -22.55 1.71 6.19
N ILE A 168 -21.52 2.41 6.66
CA ILE A 168 -21.61 3.34 7.79
C ILE A 168 -22.54 4.51 7.45
N PHE A 169 -22.46 5.07 6.25
CA PHE A 169 -23.32 6.20 5.87
C PHE A 169 -24.80 5.80 5.84
N LYS A 170 -25.10 4.63 5.25
CA LYS A 170 -26.47 4.16 5.09
C LYS A 170 -27.13 3.80 6.43
N TYR A 171 -26.38 3.24 7.37
CA TYR A 171 -26.91 2.68 8.62
C TYR A 171 -26.36 3.41 9.85
#